data_AF-A0A347UHK5-F1
#
_entry.id   AF-A0A347UHK5-F1
#
_cell.length_a   1.000
_cell.length_b   1.000
_cell.length_c   1.000
_cell.angle_alpha   90.00
_cell.angle_beta   90.00
_cell.angle_gamma   90.00
#
_symmetry.space_group_name_H-M   'P 1'
#
loop_
_entity.id
_entity.type
_entity.pdbx_description
1 polymer ?
#
loop_
_entity_poly.entity_id
_entity_poly.type
_entity_poly.pdbx_seq_one_letter_code
_entity_poly.pdbx_strand_id
1 'polypeptide(L)'
;MRIIVAALSLLTFPQTAIAECATPQDTFLSCTFSNGRKAVDVCVEGDMFTYRFGRVGKAPDLALSVPVIDAEYTPWPGIGRAIWETVTFHNDKTSYVVAGVIDRKFSDDEKDEIQAEISGLIDVNEGGETLATLECDPGSVSFGYGGSIYEAKTAAGQCYNLEEQRWESCQ
;
A
#
# COMPACT_ATOMS: atom_id res chain seq x y z
N MET A 1 42.42 2.98 -48.14
CA MET A 1 41.18 3.60 -47.66
C MET A 1 40.83 2.94 -46.33
N ARG A 2 41.10 3.61 -45.20
CA ARG A 2 40.88 3.05 -43.85
C ARG A 2 39.56 3.59 -43.32
N ILE A 3 38.57 2.72 -43.14
CA ILE A 3 37.26 3.04 -42.59
C ILE A 3 37.43 3.14 -41.07
N ILE A 4 37.30 4.36 -40.53
CA ILE A 4 37.26 4.60 -39.08
C ILE A 4 35.82 4.35 -38.65
N VAL A 5 35.58 3.23 -37.97
CA VAL A 5 34.29 2.93 -37.33
C VAL A 5 34.19 3.78 -36.06
N ALA A 6 33.38 4.83 -36.09
CA ALA A 6 33.06 5.62 -34.91
C ALA A 6 32.14 4.80 -33.99
N ALA A 7 32.68 4.36 -32.86
CA ALA A 7 31.92 3.67 -31.81
C ALA A 7 31.03 4.69 -31.10
N LEU A 8 29.76 4.77 -31.51
CA LEU A 8 28.73 5.57 -30.87
C LEU A 8 28.35 4.89 -29.54
N SER A 9 28.98 5.33 -28.46
CA SER A 9 28.71 4.85 -27.11
C SER A 9 27.36 5.38 -26.66
N LEU A 10 26.32 4.54 -26.68
CA LEU A 10 25.03 4.85 -26.07
C LEU A 10 25.21 4.92 -24.55
N LEU A 11 25.19 6.14 -24.01
CA LEU A 11 25.03 6.36 -22.58
C LEU A 11 23.59 6.00 -22.20
N THR A 12 23.39 4.78 -21.70
CA THR A 12 22.16 4.40 -21.02
C THR A 12 22.06 5.20 -19.73
N PHE A 13 21.26 6.26 -19.73
CA PHE A 13 20.85 6.90 -18.50
C PHE A 13 20.06 5.87 -17.68
N PRO A 14 20.41 5.61 -16.41
CA PRO A 14 19.53 4.87 -15.54
C PRO A 14 18.27 5.72 -15.39
N GLN A 15 17.18 5.29 -16.02
CA GLN A 15 15.86 5.75 -15.63
C GLN A 15 15.71 5.32 -14.18
N THR A 16 15.75 6.26 -13.25
CA THR A 16 15.27 6.03 -11.89
C THR A 16 13.79 5.73 -12.05
N ALA A 17 13.47 4.44 -12.17
CA ALA A 17 12.12 3.96 -12.25
C ALA A 17 11.37 4.48 -11.02
N ILE A 18 10.19 5.04 -11.30
CA ILE A 18 9.21 5.39 -10.28
C ILE A 18 8.91 4.07 -9.56
N ALA A 19 9.02 4.04 -8.23
CA ALA A 19 8.67 2.83 -7.49
C ALA A 19 7.16 2.78 -7.21
N GLU A 20 6.35 2.99 -8.26
CA GLU A 20 4.95 2.56 -8.27
C GLU A 20 4.92 1.03 -8.24
N CYS A 21 3.85 0.45 -7.70
CA CYS A 21 3.67 -1.00 -7.75
C CYS A 21 3.70 -1.49 -9.21
N ALA A 22 4.22 -2.69 -9.45
CA ALA A 22 4.41 -3.21 -10.80
C ALA A 22 3.09 -3.25 -11.60
N THR A 23 1.99 -3.56 -10.94
CA THR A 23 0.64 -3.53 -11.50
C THR A 23 -0.38 -3.01 -10.48
N PRO A 24 -1.55 -2.53 -10.92
CA PRO A 24 -2.64 -2.17 -10.01
C PRO A 24 -3.11 -3.34 -9.13
N GLN A 25 -2.95 -4.59 -9.60
CA GLN A 25 -3.28 -5.80 -8.84
C GLN A 25 -2.30 -6.07 -7.71
N ASP A 26 -1.08 -5.54 -7.80
CA ASP A 26 -0.06 -5.66 -6.77
C ASP A 26 -0.19 -4.56 -5.71
N THR A 27 -0.97 -3.50 -5.98
CA THR A 27 -1.15 -2.37 -5.08
C THR A 27 -2.08 -2.73 -3.93
N PHE A 28 -1.59 -2.59 -2.71
CA PHE A 28 -2.47 -2.47 -1.55
C PHE A 28 -2.96 -1.02 -1.41
N LEU A 29 -2.04 -0.08 -1.21
CA LEU A 29 -2.33 1.36 -1.12
C LEU A 29 -1.24 2.14 -1.85
N SER A 30 -1.63 3.06 -2.71
CA SER A 30 -0.76 4.11 -3.24
C SER A 30 -1.47 5.45 -3.14
N CYS A 31 -0.79 6.48 -2.65
CA CYS A 31 -1.34 7.83 -2.59
C CYS A 31 -0.25 8.90 -2.43
N THR A 32 -0.63 10.16 -2.61
CA THR A 32 0.27 11.28 -2.37
C THR A 32 -0.04 12.01 -1.06
N PHE A 33 0.94 12.79 -0.60
CA PHE A 33 0.81 13.69 0.54
C PHE A 33 1.36 15.07 0.20
N SER A 34 0.90 16.05 0.96
CA SER A 34 1.39 17.44 0.87
C SER A 34 1.21 18.03 -0.52
N ASN A 35 0.05 17.82 -1.13
CA ASN A 35 -0.29 18.23 -2.49
C ASN A 35 0.65 17.64 -3.55
N GLY A 36 0.85 16.32 -3.53
CA GLY A 36 1.64 15.61 -4.54
C GLY A 36 3.15 15.69 -4.34
N ARG A 37 3.64 16.20 -3.20
CA ARG A 37 5.10 16.37 -2.97
C ARG A 37 5.77 15.13 -2.43
N LYS A 38 5.02 14.29 -1.72
CA LYS A 38 5.45 12.99 -1.23
C LYS A 38 4.45 11.92 -1.67
N ALA A 39 4.89 10.67 -1.67
CA ALA A 39 4.04 9.53 -1.96
C ALA A 39 4.36 8.36 -1.03
N VAL A 40 3.38 7.49 -0.87
CA VAL A 40 3.56 6.13 -0.36
C VAL A 40 3.12 5.14 -1.43
N ASP A 41 3.88 4.07 -1.58
CA ASP A 41 3.50 2.89 -2.35
C ASP A 41 3.63 1.67 -1.43
N VAL A 42 2.53 0.94 -1.28
CA VAL A 42 2.46 -0.32 -0.55
C VAL A 42 2.03 -1.41 -1.50
N CYS A 43 2.94 -2.36 -1.77
CA CYS A 43 2.80 -3.34 -2.83
C CYS A 43 3.05 -4.76 -2.33
N VAL A 44 2.40 -5.73 -2.98
CA VAL A 44 2.82 -7.13 -3.02
C VAL A 44 3.86 -7.29 -4.13
N GLU A 45 5.05 -7.77 -3.80
CA GLU A 45 6.11 -8.09 -4.76
C GLU A 45 6.59 -9.52 -4.55
N GLY A 46 6.00 -10.46 -5.28
CA GLY A 46 6.26 -11.88 -5.07
C GLY A 46 5.78 -12.35 -3.70
N ASP A 47 6.70 -12.79 -2.84
CA ASP A 47 6.44 -13.22 -1.47
C ASP A 47 6.69 -12.12 -0.42
N MET A 48 6.88 -10.88 -0.86
CA MET A 48 7.16 -9.74 0.01
C MET A 48 6.06 -8.68 -0.05
N PHE A 49 5.74 -8.12 1.11
CA PHE A 49 5.11 -6.80 1.22
C PHE A 49 6.17 -5.73 1.25
N THR A 50 5.96 -4.67 0.48
CA THR A 50 6.87 -3.54 0.44
C THR A 50 6.14 -2.26 0.83
N TYR A 51 6.86 -1.39 1.52
CA TYR A 51 6.43 -0.04 1.87
C TYR A 51 7.51 0.92 1.38
N ARG A 52 7.14 1.91 0.59
CA ARG A 52 8.06 2.93 0.08
C ARG A 52 7.43 4.29 0.29
N PHE A 53 8.08 5.12 1.11
CA PHE A 53 7.63 6.48 1.37
C PHE A 53 8.74 7.47 1.04
N GLY A 54 8.41 8.56 0.36
CA GLY A 54 9.40 9.59 0.06
C GLY A 54 8.89 10.69 -0.86
N ARG A 55 9.82 11.49 -1.38
CA ARG A 55 9.51 12.55 -2.35
C ARG A 55 9.23 11.97 -3.72
N VAL A 56 8.19 12.49 -4.39
CA VAL A 56 7.86 12.11 -5.77
C VAL A 56 9.05 12.40 -6.69
N GLY A 57 9.39 11.44 -7.55
CA GLY A 57 10.50 11.54 -8.51
C GLY A 57 11.90 11.42 -7.89
N LYS A 58 12.02 10.93 -6.65
CA LYS A 58 13.28 10.63 -5.96
C LYS A 58 13.28 9.20 -5.42
N ALA A 59 14.46 8.74 -4.99
CA ALA A 59 14.54 7.50 -4.22
C ALA A 59 13.69 7.65 -2.93
N PRO A 60 13.06 6.55 -2.45
CA PRO A 60 12.29 6.59 -1.21
C PRO A 60 13.14 7.08 -0.05
N ASP A 61 12.54 7.93 0.80
CA ASP A 61 13.16 8.37 2.06
C ASP A 61 13.17 7.20 3.07
N LEU A 62 12.18 6.30 2.98
CA LEU A 62 12.05 5.08 3.75
C LEU A 62 11.55 3.95 2.85
N ALA A 63 12.23 2.80 2.89
CA ALA A 63 11.82 1.58 2.20
C ALA A 63 11.89 0.40 3.18
N LEU A 64 10.77 -0.28 3.37
CA LEU A 64 10.64 -1.44 4.25
C LEU A 64 10.11 -2.63 3.46
N SER A 65 10.43 -3.83 3.90
CA SER A 65 9.87 -5.05 3.33
C SER A 65 9.70 -6.11 4.39
N VAL A 66 8.59 -6.85 4.31
CA VAL A 66 8.26 -7.95 5.23
C VAL A 66 7.74 -9.12 4.40
N PRO A 67 8.10 -10.38 4.72
CA PRO A 67 7.49 -11.53 4.06
C PRO A 67 5.97 -11.52 4.18
N VAL A 68 5.27 -11.97 3.14
CA VAL A 68 3.80 -12.09 3.10
C VAL A 68 3.27 -12.83 4.33
N ILE A 69 3.95 -13.90 4.74
CA ILE A 69 3.56 -14.71 5.90
C ILE A 69 3.64 -13.96 7.24
N ASP A 70 4.57 -13.01 7.34
CA ASP A 70 4.86 -12.27 8.57
C ASP A 70 4.15 -10.91 8.62
N ALA A 71 3.56 -10.46 7.50
CA ALA A 71 2.88 -9.19 7.42
C ALA A 71 1.67 -9.11 8.36
N GLU A 72 1.65 -8.09 9.21
CA GLU A 72 0.53 -7.76 10.11
C GLU A 72 -0.58 -7.09 9.30
N TYR A 73 -1.41 -7.91 8.64
CA TYR A 73 -2.53 -7.47 7.83
C TYR A 73 -3.86 -7.78 8.52
N THR A 74 -4.74 -6.77 8.59
CA THR A 74 -6.09 -6.90 9.14
C THR A 74 -7.10 -6.59 8.05
N PRO A 75 -7.85 -7.59 7.54
CA PRO A 75 -8.94 -7.37 6.59
C PRO A 75 -10.18 -6.79 7.29
N TRP A 76 -11.05 -6.18 6.49
CA TRP A 76 -12.35 -5.70 6.97
C TRP A 76 -13.20 -6.86 7.53
N PRO A 77 -13.81 -6.74 8.72
CA PRO A 77 -14.61 -7.82 9.32
C PRO A 77 -15.96 -8.09 8.64
N GLY A 78 -16.27 -7.41 7.52
CA GLY A 78 -17.55 -7.57 6.81
C GLY A 78 -18.72 -6.79 7.41
N ILE A 79 -18.49 -5.97 8.44
CA ILE A 79 -19.52 -5.21 9.15
C ILE A 79 -19.18 -3.71 9.17
N GLY A 80 -20.21 -2.89 8.97
CA GLY A 80 -20.12 -1.43 9.07
C GLY A 80 -20.18 -0.71 7.72
N ARG A 81 -20.31 0.60 7.78
CA ARG A 81 -20.40 1.46 6.60
C ARG A 81 -19.05 1.59 5.89
N ALA A 82 -18.03 1.93 6.68
CA ALA A 82 -16.65 2.03 6.26
C ALA A 82 -16.05 0.64 6.13
N ILE A 83 -15.67 0.31 4.91
CA ILE A 83 -14.87 -0.87 4.57
C ILE A 83 -13.41 -0.44 4.71
N TRP A 84 -12.61 -1.17 5.47
CA TRP A 84 -11.23 -0.78 5.72
C TRP A 84 -10.33 -1.99 5.84
N GLU A 85 -9.08 -1.82 5.46
CA GLU A 85 -8.04 -2.81 5.71
C GLU A 85 -6.78 -2.09 6.19
N THR A 86 -5.99 -2.76 7.02
CA THR A 86 -4.72 -2.22 7.50
C THR A 86 -3.57 -3.18 7.29
N VAL A 87 -2.38 -2.65 7.03
CA VAL A 87 -1.12 -3.39 7.14
C VAL A 87 -0.12 -2.59 7.97
N THR A 88 0.61 -3.27 8.85
CA THR A 88 1.63 -2.64 9.69
C THR A 88 3.03 -3.01 9.20
N PHE A 89 3.88 -1.99 9.05
CA PHE A 89 5.32 -2.15 8.84
C PHE A 89 6.08 -1.66 10.07
N HIS A 90 7.21 -2.30 10.37
CA HIS A 90 8.03 -1.95 11.53
C HIS A 90 9.43 -1.51 11.11
N ASN A 91 9.96 -0.50 11.81
CA ASN A 91 11.34 -0.05 11.74
C ASN A 91 11.83 0.24 13.17
N ASP A 92 12.61 -0.68 13.73
CA ASP A 92 12.98 -0.68 15.15
C ASP A 92 11.77 -0.57 16.09
N LYS A 93 11.60 0.57 16.77
CA LYS A 93 10.50 0.83 17.71
C LYS A 93 9.31 1.53 17.06
N THR A 94 9.46 1.95 15.81
CA THR A 94 8.44 2.69 15.07
C THR A 94 7.62 1.73 14.23
N SER A 95 6.30 1.85 14.28
CA SER A 95 5.36 1.15 13.41
C SER A 95 4.65 2.13 12.49
N TYR A 96 4.39 1.70 11.25
CA TYR A 96 3.66 2.44 10.23
C TYR A 96 2.41 1.62 9.88
N VAL A 97 1.27 2.00 10.46
CA VAL A 97 -0.02 1.38 10.19
C VAL A 97 -0.62 2.07 8.98
N VAL A 98 -0.63 1.38 7.85
CA VAL A 98 -1.18 1.89 6.60
C VAL A 98 -2.61 1.39 6.46
N ALA A 99 -3.55 2.31 6.27
CA ALA A 99 -4.97 1.99 6.11
C ALA A 99 -5.52 2.49 4.79
N GLY A 100 -6.27 1.63 4.10
CA GLY A 100 -7.15 2.02 2.99
C GLY A 100 -8.61 1.89 3.43
N VAL A 101 -9.43 2.87 3.05
CA VAL A 101 -10.83 2.96 3.49
C VAL A 101 -11.74 3.28 2.32
N ILE A 102 -12.88 2.59 2.24
CA ILE A 102 -14.00 2.90 1.36
C ILE A 102 -15.20 3.22 2.24
N ASP A 103 -15.60 4.49 2.30
CA ASP A 103 -16.78 4.94 3.04
C ASP A 103 -18.02 4.96 2.13
N ARG A 104 -18.98 4.08 2.40
CA ARG A 104 -20.22 3.95 1.63
C ARG A 104 -21.29 4.90 2.18
N LYS A 105 -21.52 6.02 1.53
CA LYS A 105 -22.56 6.98 1.91
C LYS A 105 -23.91 6.53 1.36
N PHE A 106 -24.81 6.20 2.28
CA PHE A 106 -26.22 5.93 2.00
C PHE A 106 -27.02 7.21 2.16
N SER A 107 -27.88 7.47 1.20
CA SER A 107 -28.91 8.51 1.27
C SER A 107 -30.18 7.93 1.91
N ASP A 108 -30.96 8.79 2.56
CA ASP A 108 -32.29 8.43 3.09
C ASP A 108 -33.34 8.28 1.97
N ASP A 109 -33.03 8.73 0.74
CA ASP A 109 -33.85 8.50 -0.45
C ASP A 109 -33.39 7.22 -1.15
N GLU A 110 -34.28 6.22 -1.22
CA GLU A 110 -34.02 4.93 -1.90
C GLU A 110 -33.72 5.08 -3.40
N LYS A 111 -33.94 6.26 -3.99
CA LYS A 111 -33.62 6.56 -5.40
C LYS A 111 -32.20 7.06 -5.60
N ASP A 112 -31.50 7.44 -4.54
CA ASP A 112 -30.13 7.95 -4.64
C ASP A 112 -29.13 6.79 -4.76
N GLU A 113 -28.15 6.97 -5.65
CA GLU A 113 -27.05 6.02 -5.80
C GLU A 113 -26.15 6.05 -4.55
N ILE A 114 -25.68 4.87 -4.12
CA ILE A 114 -24.69 4.75 -3.06
C ILE A 114 -23.40 5.43 -3.55
N GLN A 115 -22.95 6.45 -2.83
CA GLN A 115 -21.67 7.10 -3.11
C GLN A 115 -20.58 6.42 -2.29
N ALA A 116 -19.45 6.11 -2.92
CA ALA A 116 -18.28 5.58 -2.22
C ALA A 116 -17.17 6.62 -2.24
N GLU A 117 -16.65 6.97 -1.07
CA GLU A 117 -15.46 7.81 -0.91
C GLU A 117 -14.28 6.93 -0.52
N ILE A 118 -13.20 7.01 -1.29
CA ILE A 118 -11.97 6.27 -1.00
C ILE A 118 -10.97 7.21 -0.33
N SER A 119 -10.45 6.81 0.81
CA SER A 119 -9.39 7.51 1.52
C SER A 119 -8.29 6.55 1.97
N GLY A 120 -7.15 7.11 2.36
CA GLY A 120 -6.05 6.36 2.92
C GLY A 120 -5.32 7.20 3.96
N LEU A 121 -4.68 6.52 4.90
CA LEU A 121 -3.86 7.17 5.92
C LEU A 121 -2.69 6.28 6.36
N ILE A 122 -1.73 6.92 7.01
CA ILE A 122 -0.64 6.25 7.71
C ILE A 122 -0.59 6.78 9.14
N ASP A 123 -0.79 5.91 10.12
CA ASP A 123 -0.49 6.20 11.51
C ASP A 123 0.95 5.75 11.82
N VAL A 124 1.76 6.69 12.30
CA VAL A 124 3.13 6.43 12.73
C VAL A 124 3.13 6.37 14.25
N ASN A 125 3.47 5.22 14.81
CA ASN A 125 3.47 5.00 16.25
C ASN A 125 4.86 4.62 16.77
N GLU A 126 5.18 5.00 17.99
CA GLU A 126 6.37 4.53 18.72
C GLU A 126 6.00 4.33 20.20
N GLY A 127 6.41 3.21 20.80
CA GLY A 127 6.19 2.97 22.23
C GLY A 127 4.73 2.94 22.69
N GLY A 128 3.79 2.69 21.77
CA GLY A 128 2.34 2.69 22.03
C GLY A 128 1.66 4.05 21.88
N GLU A 129 2.38 5.09 21.47
CA GLU A 129 1.85 6.43 21.19
C GLU A 129 1.86 6.73 19.69
N THR A 130 0.82 7.40 19.19
CA THR A 130 0.78 7.92 17.81
C THR A 130 1.59 9.21 17.73
N LEU A 131 2.70 9.17 16.97
CA LEU A 131 3.57 10.31 16.72
C LEU A 131 3.01 11.23 15.63
N ALA A 132 2.38 10.66 14.61
CA ALA A 132 1.78 11.40 13.50
C ALA A 132 0.73 10.56 12.78
N THR A 133 -0.28 11.24 12.23
CA THR A 133 -1.21 10.68 11.24
C THR A 133 -1.02 11.44 9.94
N LEU A 134 -0.80 10.72 8.85
CA LEU A 134 -0.65 11.27 7.51
C LEU A 134 -1.87 10.86 6.69
N GLU A 135 -2.71 11.82 6.34
CA GLU A 135 -3.85 11.59 5.45
C GLU A 135 -3.43 11.79 4.00
N CYS A 136 -3.86 10.88 3.13
CA CYS A 136 -3.62 11.00 1.70
C CYS A 136 -4.29 12.26 1.12
N ASP A 137 -3.67 12.88 0.12
CA ASP A 137 -4.27 14.00 -0.61
C ASP A 137 -5.58 13.53 -1.29
N PRO A 138 -6.67 14.33 -1.25
CA PRO A 138 -7.94 13.97 -1.88
C PRO A 138 -7.78 13.61 -3.36
N GLY A 139 -8.37 12.49 -3.77
CA GLY A 139 -8.34 12.00 -5.16
C GLY A 139 -7.01 11.37 -5.60
N SER A 140 -6.01 11.28 -4.72
CA SER A 140 -4.73 10.60 -5.02
C SER A 140 -4.73 9.10 -4.70
N VAL A 141 -5.76 8.61 -4.01
CA VAL A 141 -5.76 7.27 -3.41
C VAL A 141 -6.11 6.20 -4.45
N SER A 142 -5.22 5.20 -4.55
CA SER A 142 -5.47 3.89 -5.14
C SER A 142 -5.45 2.85 -4.02
N PHE A 143 -6.57 2.17 -3.79
CA PHE A 143 -6.72 1.16 -2.73
C PHE A 143 -7.25 -0.15 -3.30
N GLY A 144 -6.46 -1.22 -3.18
CA GLY A 144 -6.74 -2.56 -3.68
C GLY A 144 -7.55 -3.44 -2.72
N TYR A 145 -8.64 -2.90 -2.16
CA TYR A 145 -9.51 -3.60 -1.21
C TYR A 145 -9.83 -5.05 -1.64
N GLY A 146 -9.72 -5.99 -0.70
CA GLY A 146 -10.10 -7.40 -0.89
C GLY A 146 -9.22 -8.19 -1.87
N GLY A 147 -8.17 -7.58 -2.41
CA GLY A 147 -7.30 -8.18 -3.41
C GLY A 147 -5.95 -8.64 -2.85
N SER A 148 -4.89 -8.03 -3.39
CA SER A 148 -3.49 -8.45 -3.38
C SER A 148 -3.01 -9.11 -2.09
N ILE A 149 -3.34 -8.55 -0.93
CA ILE A 149 -2.85 -9.06 0.36
C ILE A 149 -3.54 -10.31 0.82
N TYR A 150 -4.86 -10.29 0.81
CA TYR A 150 -5.66 -11.42 1.27
C TYR A 150 -5.35 -12.65 0.42
N GLU A 151 -5.28 -12.46 -0.90
CA GLU A 151 -4.92 -13.50 -1.86
C GLU A 151 -3.48 -13.98 -1.67
N ALA A 152 -2.51 -13.08 -1.47
CA ALA A 152 -1.11 -13.46 -1.24
C ALA A 152 -0.94 -14.28 0.05
N LYS A 153 -1.57 -13.87 1.16
CA LYS A 153 -1.52 -14.63 2.42
C LYS A 153 -2.19 -15.99 2.29
N THR A 154 -3.32 -16.05 1.57
CA THR A 154 -4.01 -17.32 1.25
C THR A 154 -3.14 -18.25 0.40
N ALA A 155 -2.50 -17.72 -0.64
CA ALA A 155 -1.57 -18.47 -1.49
C ALA A 155 -0.34 -18.96 -0.72
N ALA A 156 0.08 -18.23 0.32
CA ALA A 156 1.13 -18.64 1.25
C ALA A 156 0.66 -19.67 2.31
N GLY A 157 -0.58 -20.16 2.22
CA GLY A 157 -1.13 -21.17 3.12
C GLY A 157 -1.64 -20.61 4.46
N GLN A 158 -1.93 -19.31 4.53
CA GLN A 158 -2.56 -18.70 5.70
C GLN A 158 -4.05 -18.47 5.48
N CYS A 159 -4.84 -18.68 6.52
CA CYS A 159 -6.28 -18.47 6.54
C CYS A 159 -6.60 -17.43 7.62
N TYR A 160 -7.53 -16.51 7.34
CA TYR A 160 -7.96 -15.53 8.32
C TYR A 160 -9.05 -16.10 9.22
N ASN A 161 -8.77 -16.18 10.52
CA ASN A 161 -9.75 -16.51 11.53
C ASN A 161 -10.50 -15.24 11.93
N LEU A 162 -11.75 -15.12 11.49
CA LEU A 162 -12.57 -13.93 11.76
C LEU A 162 -12.95 -13.78 13.24
N GLU A 163 -13.11 -14.90 13.97
CA GLU A 163 -13.48 -14.88 15.39
C GLU A 163 -12.32 -14.39 16.26
N GLU A 164 -11.12 -14.87 15.98
CA GLU A 164 -9.90 -14.48 16.71
C GLU A 164 -9.19 -13.27 16.09
N GLN A 165 -9.70 -12.76 14.97
CA GLN A 165 -9.15 -11.64 14.18
C GLN A 165 -7.65 -11.78 13.90
N ARG A 166 -7.21 -12.98 13.51
CA ARG A 166 -5.80 -13.26 13.23
C ARG A 166 -5.62 -14.21 12.05
N TRP A 167 -4.47 -14.08 11.41
CA TRP A 167 -4.01 -15.05 10.41
C TRP A 167 -3.41 -16.26 11.11
N GLU A 168 -3.71 -17.45 10.60
CA GLU A 168 -3.14 -18.71 11.03
C GLU A 168 -2.84 -19.60 9.83
N SER A 169 -2.06 -20.67 10.03
CA SER A 169 -1.89 -21.67 8.98
C SER A 169 -3.24 -22.32 8.68
N CYS A 170 -3.59 -22.45 7.41
CA CYS A 170 -4.77 -23.22 7.01
C CYS A 170 -4.62 -24.67 7.50
N GLN A 171 -5.68 -25.20 8.11
CA GLN A 171 -5.76 -26.60 8.56
C GLN A 171 -6.26 -27.53 7.47
#